data_AF-A0A524QQH6-F1
#
_entry.id   AF-A0A524QQH6-F1
#
_cell.length_a   1.000
_cell.length_b   1.000
_cell.length_c   1.000
_cell.angle_alpha   90.00
_cell.angle_beta   90.00
_cell.angle_gamma   90.00
#
_symmetry.space_group_name_H-M   'P 1'
#
loop_
_entity.id
_entity.type
_entity.pdbx_description
1 polymer ?
#
loop_
_entity_poly.entity_id
_entity_poly.type
_entity_poly.pdbx_seq_one_letter_code
_entity_poly.pdbx_strand_id
1 'polypeptide(L)'
;MMASLFSGVSGLKNHQVRMNVIGNNIANINTIGFTTSRVNFQDALVQTLQGAGRPSSTVGGTNPVQLGLGMQVASIDTLFQQGGL
;
A
#
# COMPACT_ATOMS: atom_id res chain seq x y z
N MET A 1 -18.16 2.60 11.10
CA MET A 1 -17.45 1.41 11.63
C MET A 1 -17.12 0.37 10.57
N MET A 2 -17.97 0.12 9.55
CA MET A 2 -17.65 -0.86 8.50
C MET A 2 -16.39 -0.48 7.71
N ALA A 3 -16.26 0.77 7.26
CA ALA A 3 -15.09 1.23 6.49
C ALA A 3 -13.76 1.08 7.25
N SER A 4 -13.73 1.36 8.55
CA SER A 4 -12.54 1.20 9.38
C SER A 4 -12.16 -0.27 9.58
N LEU A 5 -13.15 -1.17 9.71
CA LEU A 5 -12.90 -2.61 9.79
C LEU A 5 -12.34 -3.15 8.47
N PHE A 6 -12.92 -2.76 7.33
CA PHE A 6 -12.43 -3.15 6.00
C PHE A 6 -11.00 -2.63 5.76
N SER A 7 -10.72 -1.37 6.13
CA SER A 7 -9.37 -0.82 6.06
C SER A 7 -8.39 -1.63 6.91
N GLY A 8 -8.74 -1.98 8.15
CA GLY A 8 -7.91 -2.80 9.03
C GLY A 8 -7.66 -4.21 8.48
N VAL A 9 -8.72 -4.88 8.00
CA VAL A 9 -8.61 -6.23 7.38
C VAL A 9 -7.77 -6.18 6.11
N SER A 10 -7.91 -5.14 5.29
CA SER A 10 -7.07 -4.96 4.09
C SER A 10 -5.58 -4.84 4.45
N GLY A 11 -5.26 -4.11 5.52
CA GLY A 11 -3.90 -3.99 6.03
C GLY A 11 -3.32 -5.34 6.47
N LEU A 12 -4.06 -6.10 7.27
CA LEU A 12 -3.62 -7.42 7.73
C LEU A 12 -3.40 -8.38 6.56
N LYS A 13 -4.33 -8.43 5.59
CA LYS A 13 -4.22 -9.30 4.41
C LYS A 13 -3.02 -8.92 3.54
N ASN A 14 -2.78 -7.64 3.30
CA ASN A 14 -1.65 -7.21 2.47
C ASN A 14 -0.31 -7.41 3.18
N HIS A 15 -0.27 -7.21 4.50
CA HIS A 15 0.91 -7.57 5.28
C HIS A 15 1.19 -9.07 5.26
N GLN A 16 0.16 -9.92 5.25
CA GLN A 16 0.35 -11.36 5.05
C GLN A 16 1.03 -11.68 3.71
N VAL A 17 0.65 -11.00 2.62
CA VAL A 17 1.31 -11.16 1.31
C VAL A 17 2.79 -10.76 1.39
N ARG A 18 3.11 -9.64 2.04
CA ARG A 18 4.51 -9.23 2.28
C ARG A 18 5.28 -10.26 3.10
N MET A 19 4.67 -10.84 4.13
CA MET A 19 5.31 -11.91 4.91
C MET A 19 5.60 -13.14 4.06
N ASN A 20 4.71 -13.51 3.15
CA ASN A 20 4.95 -14.64 2.23
C ASN A 20 6.13 -14.38 1.29
N VAL A 21 6.26 -13.15 0.76
CA VAL A 21 7.40 -12.77 -0.10
C VAL A 21 8.71 -12.74 0.69
N ILE A 22 8.70 -12.20 1.92
CA ILE A 22 9.88 -12.23 2.81
C ILE A 22 10.28 -13.68 3.11
N GLY A 23 9.31 -14.55 3.41
CA GLY A 23 9.54 -15.98 3.63
C GLY A 23 10.17 -16.66 2.42
N ASN A 24 9.68 -16.37 1.22
CA ASN A 24 10.26 -16.91 -0.02
C ASN A 24 11.70 -16.42 -0.25
N ASN A 25 12.00 -15.15 0.01
CA ASN A 25 13.35 -14.61 -0.10
C ASN A 25 14.33 -15.29 0.87
N ILE A 26 13.91 -15.48 2.14
CA ILE A 26 14.74 -16.14 3.16
C ILE A 26 14.96 -17.62 2.80
N ALA A 27 13.90 -18.31 2.35
CA ALA A 27 13.99 -19.72 1.99
C ALA A 27 14.97 -20.00 0.84
N ASN A 28 15.17 -19.03 -0.06
CA ASN A 28 16.01 -19.18 -1.25
C ASN A 28 17.33 -18.40 -1.17
N ILE A 29 17.78 -18.00 0.02
CA ILE A 29 18.98 -17.18 0.19
C ILE A 29 20.26 -17.85 -0.37
N ASN A 30 20.34 -19.19 -0.33
CA ASN A 30 21.49 -19.96 -0.80
C ASN A 30 21.29 -20.52 -2.22
N THR A 31 20.20 -20.18 -2.91
CA THR A 31 19.93 -20.67 -4.26
C THR A 31 20.71 -19.82 -5.27
N ILE A 32 21.58 -20.47 -6.05
CA ILE A 32 22.41 -19.80 -7.05
C ILE A 32 21.52 -19.14 -8.11
N GLY A 33 21.75 -17.85 -8.38
CA GLY A 33 20.97 -17.07 -9.35
C GLY A 33 19.59 -16.61 -8.84
N PHE A 34 19.27 -16.82 -7.55
CA PHE A 34 18.02 -16.30 -6.99
C PHE A 34 18.03 -14.77 -6.90
N THR A 35 16.91 -14.17 -7.30
CA THR A 35 16.69 -12.72 -7.28
C THR A 35 15.65 -12.39 -6.20
N THR A 36 15.98 -11.51 -5.27
CA THR A 36 15.09 -11.12 -4.17
C THR A 36 13.88 -10.34 -4.71
N SER A 37 12.70 -10.58 -4.15
CA SER A 37 11.48 -9.84 -4.51
C SER A 37 11.01 -8.91 -3.39
N ARG A 38 10.35 -7.79 -3.73
CA ARG A 38 9.77 -6.85 -2.75
C ARG A 38 8.32 -6.55 -3.10
N VAL A 39 7.47 -6.49 -2.08
CA VAL A 39 6.08 -6.03 -2.21
C VAL A 39 6.02 -4.51 -2.06
N ASN A 40 5.41 -3.84 -3.04
CA ASN A 40 5.03 -2.44 -2.95
C ASN A 40 3.54 -2.32 -2.65
N PHE A 41 3.21 -1.38 -1.77
CA PHE A 41 1.83 -1.08 -1.44
C PHE A 41 1.42 0.25 -2.05
N GLN A 42 0.13 0.38 -2.31
CA GLN A 42 -0.50 1.65 -2.67
C GLN A 42 -1.81 1.80 -1.90
N ASP A 43 -2.27 3.03 -1.78
CA ASP A 43 -3.57 3.30 -1.18
C ASP A 43 -4.69 2.74 -2.07
N ALA A 44 -5.75 2.28 -1.41
CA ALA A 44 -7.01 1.98 -2.09
C ALA A 44 -7.71 3.30 -2.47
N LEU A 45 -8.80 3.19 -3.24
CA LEU A 45 -9.59 4.36 -3.61
C LEU A 45 -10.05 5.14 -2.37
N VAL A 46 -10.17 6.45 -2.53
CA VAL A 46 -10.58 7.38 -1.47
C VAL A 46 -12.04 7.79 -1.73
N GLN A 47 -12.88 7.72 -0.70
CA GLN A 47 -14.25 8.22 -0.76
C GLN A 47 -14.29 9.69 -0.36
N THR A 48 -14.78 10.56 -1.25
CA THR A 48 -14.96 11.99 -0.94
C THR A 48 -16.34 12.21 -0.32
N LEU A 49 -16.38 12.68 0.92
CA LEU A 49 -17.60 12.99 1.66
C LEU A 49 -18.05 14.44 1.44
N GLN A 50 -17.08 15.35 1.31
CA GLN A 50 -17.33 16.75 1.01
C GLN A 50 -16.30 17.25 -0.01
N GLY A 51 -16.78 17.87 -1.09
CA GLY A 51 -15.92 18.48 -2.09
C GLY A 51 -15.22 19.73 -1.56
N ALA A 52 -14.11 20.09 -2.20
CA ALA A 52 -13.39 21.32 -1.86
C ALA A 52 -14.25 22.55 -2.21
N GLY A 53 -14.31 23.52 -1.30
CA GLY A 53 -15.01 24.79 -1.50
C GLY A 53 -14.05 25.90 -1.91
N ARG A 54 -14.42 26.67 -2.95
CA ARG A 54 -13.66 27.87 -3.33
C ARG A 54 -13.87 28.98 -2.28
N PRO A 55 -12.85 29.82 -2.00
CA PRO A 55 -13.00 30.94 -1.08
C PRO A 55 -14.05 31.94 -1.57
N SER A 56 -14.80 32.53 -0.64
CA SER A 56 -15.70 33.67 -0.87
C SER A 56 -15.07 34.97 -0.36
N SER A 57 -15.76 36.11 -0.55
CA SER A 57 -15.32 37.42 -0.05
C SER A 57 -15.25 37.53 1.48
N THR A 58 -15.88 36.61 2.21
CA THR A 58 -15.97 36.63 3.69
C THR A 58 -15.47 35.35 4.36
N VAL A 59 -15.27 34.25 3.61
CA VAL A 59 -14.84 32.95 4.15
C VAL A 59 -13.75 32.35 3.27
N GLY A 60 -12.69 31.81 3.89
CA GLY A 60 -11.62 31.09 3.19
C GLY A 60 -12.08 29.81 2.50
N GLY A 61 -11.25 29.27 1.62
CA GLY A 61 -11.54 27.99 0.95
C GLY A 61 -11.60 26.84 1.95
N THR A 62 -12.37 25.80 1.62
CA THR A 62 -12.50 24.61 2.45
C THR A 62 -11.84 23.41 1.79
N ASN A 63 -11.08 22.65 2.58
CA ASN A 63 -10.46 21.41 2.11
C ASN A 63 -11.52 20.32 1.92
N PRO A 64 -11.33 19.40 0.96
CA PRO A 64 -12.21 18.26 0.80
C PRO A 64 -12.08 17.32 2.00
N VAL A 65 -13.21 16.77 2.44
CA VAL A 65 -13.24 15.73 3.48
C VAL A 65 -13.24 14.39 2.80
N GLN A 66 -12.18 13.61 3.01
CA GLN A 66 -11.92 12.37 2.33
C GLN A 66 -11.64 11.23 3.32
N LEU A 67 -12.17 10.05 3.01
CA LEU A 67 -11.97 8.83 3.77
C LEU A 67 -11.23 7.81 2.89
N GLY A 68 -10.01 7.44 3.29
CA GLY A 68 -9.27 6.35 2.65
C GLY A 68 -9.93 5.00 2.95
N LEU A 69 -10.10 4.17 1.92
CA LEU A 69 -10.77 2.86 2.04
C LEU A 69 -9.80 1.71 2.36
N GLY A 70 -8.54 2.02 2.69
CA GLY A 70 -7.51 1.04 3.06
C GLY A 70 -6.33 1.04 2.11
N MET A 71 -5.65 -0.10 2.04
CA MET A 71 -4.45 -0.29 1.21
C MET A 71 -4.60 -1.52 0.31
N GLN A 72 -3.79 -1.59 -0.74
CA GLN A 72 -3.69 -2.72 -1.67
C GLN A 72 -2.24 -2.98 -2.07
N VAL A 73 -1.95 -4.19 -2.56
CA VAL A 73 -0.65 -4.51 -3.16
C VAL A 73 -0.60 -3.88 -4.56
N ALA A 74 0.37 -3.01 -4.79
CA ALA A 74 0.60 -2.36 -6.08
C ALA A 74 1.32 -3.31 -7.04
N SER A 75 2.45 -3.86 -6.58
CA SER A 75 3.28 -4.77 -7.36
C SER A 75 4.15 -5.65 -6.44
N ILE A 76 4.68 -6.72 -7.01
CA ILE A 76 5.77 -7.49 -6.42
C ILE A 76 6.91 -7.43 -7.43
N ASP A 77 7.94 -6.65 -7.11
CA ASP A 77 9.04 -6.37 -8.01
C ASP A 77 10.22 -7.28 -7.69
N THR A 78 10.87 -7.81 -8.74
CA THR A 78 12.13 -8.53 -8.63
C THR A 78 13.31 -7.56 -8.67
N LEU A 79 14.18 -7.64 -7.66
CA LEU A 79 15.35 -6.77 -7.51
C LEU A 79 16.56 -7.41 -8.16
N PHE A 80 16.78 -7.13 -9.45
CA PHE A 80 17.94 -7.59 -10.20
C PHE A 80 19.20 -6.84 -9.77
N GLN A 81 19.86 -7.35 -8.72
CA GLN A 81 21.16 -6.87 -8.24
C GLN A 81 22.18 -8.01 -8.32
N GLN A 82 23.42 -7.68 -8.68
CA GLN A 82 24.51 -8.64 -8.69
C GLN A 82 24.75 -9.14 -7.26
N GLY A 83 24.71 -10.46 -7.07
CA GLY A 83 25.00 -11.11 -5.79
C GLY A 83 26.50 -11.14 -5.44
N GLY A 84 26.83 -11.72 -4.29
CA GLY A 84 28.22 -11.96 -3.90
C GLY A 84 28.94 -12.86 -4.91
N LEU A 85 30.23 -12.57 -5.14
CA LEU A 85 31.13 -13.32 -6.02
C LEU A 85 31.75 -14.53 -5.33
#